data_AF-A0A933A250-F1
#
_entry.id   AF-A0A933A250-F1
#
_cell.length_a   1.000
_cell.length_b   1.000
_cell.length_c   1.000
_cell.angle_alpha   90.00
_cell.angle_beta   90.00
_cell.angle_gamma   90.00
#
_symmetry.space_group_name_H-M   'P 1'
#
loop_
_entity.id
_entity.type
_entity.pdbx_description
1 polymer ?
#
loop_
_entity_poly.entity_id
_entity_poly.type
_entity_poly.pdbx_seq_one_letter_code
_entity_poly.pdbx_strand_id
1 'polypeptide(L)'
;MWPPYLIVVGGSLVLALLELMATFRRSVGDVLRSRWGLALFGLNASAAVALYLAARLALGVGNDVATAVVVAATYPTLLRNPLTFFKVNTGREGDFQRSSIDLISRLYEALLTHCKTEALVWDADRRARKAERLLSRYAVGFLEQQVRSLIQAQQDPELRTQHEKMLAKTLAVPDRADREQAVALVLIDIATSGRIEELLRGA
;
A
#
# COMPACT_ATOMS: atom_id res chain seq x y z
N MET A 1 -2.54 -27.44 -18.80
CA MET A 1 -3.15 -27.19 -17.47
C MET A 1 -2.18 -26.35 -16.66
N TRP A 2 -2.63 -25.24 -16.07
CA TRP A 2 -1.77 -24.42 -15.21
C TRP A 2 -1.55 -25.14 -13.88
N PRO A 3 -0.32 -25.14 -13.34
CA PRO A 3 -0.08 -25.66 -12.01
C PRO A 3 -0.92 -24.92 -10.95
N PRO A 4 -1.61 -25.64 -10.05
CA PRO A 4 -2.55 -25.05 -9.09
C PRO A 4 -1.90 -24.05 -8.12
N TYR A 5 -0.61 -24.21 -7.81
CA TYR A 5 0.14 -23.23 -7.01
C TYR A 5 0.30 -21.88 -7.73
N LEU A 6 0.33 -21.84 -9.07
CA LEU A 6 0.38 -20.57 -9.81
C LEU A 6 -0.93 -19.79 -9.70
N ILE A 7 -2.07 -20.49 -9.55
CA ILE A 7 -3.37 -19.86 -9.32
C ILE A 7 -3.39 -19.21 -7.93
N VAL A 8 -2.88 -19.92 -6.91
CA VAL A 8 -2.75 -19.40 -5.54
C VAL A 8 -1.85 -18.16 -5.50
N VAL A 9 -0.65 -18.27 -6.07
CA VAL A 9 0.29 -17.16 -6.14
C VAL A 9 -0.33 -16.01 -6.92
N GLY A 10 -0.81 -16.25 -8.13
CA GLY A 10 -1.43 -15.21 -8.97
C GLY A 10 -2.57 -14.48 -8.26
N GLY A 11 -3.49 -15.20 -7.64
CA GLY A 11 -4.59 -14.59 -6.88
C GLY A 11 -4.10 -13.76 -5.68
N SER A 12 -3.11 -14.25 -4.94
CA SER A 12 -2.52 -13.51 -3.81
C SER A 12 -1.80 -12.22 -4.26
N LEU A 13 -1.10 -12.26 -5.39
CA LEU A 13 -0.44 -11.07 -5.95
C LEU A 13 -1.48 -10.05 -6.41
N VAL A 14 -2.57 -10.49 -7.05
CA VAL A 14 -3.66 -9.58 -7.46
C VAL A 14 -4.29 -8.88 -6.24
N LEU A 15 -4.56 -9.61 -5.16
CA LEU A 15 -5.11 -9.03 -3.93
C LEU A 15 -4.13 -8.06 -3.26
N ALA A 16 -2.85 -8.43 -3.16
CA ALA A 16 -1.81 -7.54 -2.63
C ALA A 16 -1.68 -6.26 -3.48
N LEU A 17 -1.79 -6.38 -4.81
CA LEU A 17 -1.78 -5.25 -5.73
C LEU A 17 -3.01 -4.34 -5.52
N LEU A 18 -4.20 -4.92 -5.38
CA LEU A 18 -5.43 -4.16 -5.11
C LEU A 18 -5.34 -3.38 -3.80
N GLU A 19 -4.79 -3.97 -2.75
CA GLU A 19 -4.55 -3.27 -1.48
C GLU A 19 -3.56 -2.14 -1.63
N LEU A 20 -2.44 -2.37 -2.33
CA LEU A 20 -1.46 -1.31 -2.60
C LEU A 20 -2.07 -0.19 -3.44
N MET A 21 -2.91 -0.51 -4.43
CA MET A 21 -3.63 0.49 -5.21
C MET A 21 -4.59 1.30 -4.34
N ALA A 22 -5.29 0.67 -3.40
CA ALA A 22 -6.19 1.36 -2.48
C ALA A 22 -5.42 2.28 -1.51
N THR A 23 -4.27 1.83 -0.98
CA THR A 23 -3.47 2.60 0.00
C THR A 23 -2.59 3.67 -0.65
N PHE A 24 -1.96 3.38 -1.79
CA PHE A 24 -0.92 4.21 -2.40
C PHE A 24 -1.29 4.74 -3.79
N ARG A 25 -2.58 5.06 -4.03
CA ARG A 25 -3.15 5.42 -5.36
C ARG A 25 -2.23 6.20 -6.31
N ARG A 26 -1.44 7.15 -5.80
CA ARG A 26 -0.55 8.02 -6.60
C ARG A 26 0.91 7.53 -6.71
N SER A 27 1.38 6.72 -5.77
CA SER A 27 2.76 6.23 -5.68
C SER A 27 2.88 4.70 -5.84
N VAL A 28 1.81 4.01 -6.27
CA VAL A 28 1.78 2.54 -6.43
C VAL A 28 3.01 2.02 -7.17
N GLY A 29 3.34 2.57 -8.34
CA GLY A 29 4.49 2.11 -9.14
C GLY A 29 5.84 2.26 -8.43
N ASP A 30 5.99 3.29 -7.60
CA ASP A 30 7.22 3.53 -6.84
C ASP A 30 7.30 2.63 -5.61
N VAL A 31 6.18 2.46 -4.90
CA VAL A 31 6.06 1.57 -3.74
C VAL A 31 6.24 0.12 -4.17
N LEU A 32 5.71 -0.29 -5.33
CA LEU A 32 5.90 -1.63 -5.91
C LEU A 32 7.37 -1.98 -6.13
N ARG A 33 8.19 -1.00 -6.52
CA ARG A 33 9.64 -1.19 -6.73
C ARG A 33 10.44 -1.07 -5.44
N SER A 34 9.83 -0.60 -4.36
CA SER A 34 10.50 -0.51 -3.06
C SER A 34 10.70 -1.90 -2.45
N ARG A 35 11.73 -2.04 -1.62
CA ARG A 35 12.00 -3.29 -0.87
C ARG A 35 10.80 -3.73 -0.04
N TRP A 36 10.03 -2.77 0.47
CA TRP A 36 8.86 -3.01 1.33
C TRP A 36 7.64 -3.42 0.52
N GLY A 37 7.44 -2.85 -0.67
CA GLY A 37 6.46 -3.34 -1.63
C GLY A 37 6.73 -4.79 -2.02
N LEU A 38 7.97 -5.13 -2.39
CA LEU A 38 8.36 -6.50 -2.70
C LEU A 38 8.16 -7.45 -1.51
N ALA A 39 8.50 -7.01 -0.30
CA ALA A 39 8.24 -7.77 0.93
C ALA A 39 6.75 -8.05 1.14
N LEU A 40 5.86 -7.08 0.86
CA LEU A 40 4.41 -7.27 0.94
C LEU A 40 3.91 -8.34 -0.05
N PHE A 41 4.39 -8.35 -1.30
CA PHE A 41 4.04 -9.41 -2.25
C PHE A 41 4.59 -10.76 -1.82
N GLY A 42 5.86 -10.80 -1.39
CA GLY A 42 6.49 -12.03 -0.91
C GLY A 42 5.75 -12.64 0.28
N LEU A 43 5.35 -11.81 1.24
CA LEU A 43 4.59 -12.23 2.42
C LEU A 43 3.19 -12.76 2.06
N ASN A 44 2.48 -12.09 1.15
CA ASN A 44 1.16 -12.56 0.70
C ASN A 44 1.25 -13.87 -0.08
N ALA A 45 2.21 -13.98 -1.00
CA ALA A 45 2.42 -15.18 -1.79
C ALA A 45 2.84 -16.38 -0.93
N SER A 46 3.78 -16.18 0.00
CA SER A 46 4.24 -17.25 0.89
C SER A 46 3.12 -17.75 1.81
N ALA A 47 2.32 -16.82 2.36
CA ALA A 47 1.19 -17.17 3.21
C ALA A 47 0.09 -17.92 2.45
N ALA A 48 -0.24 -17.48 1.22
CA ALA A 48 -1.22 -18.16 0.37
C ALA A 48 -0.76 -19.58 -0.01
N VAL A 49 0.52 -19.75 -0.37
CA VAL A 49 1.10 -21.07 -0.67
C VAL A 49 1.11 -21.97 0.56
N ALA A 50 1.49 -21.46 1.73
CA ALA A 50 1.46 -22.22 2.98
C ALA A 50 0.05 -22.71 3.32
N LEU A 51 -0.96 -21.85 3.15
CA LEU A 51 -2.35 -22.21 3.40
C LEU A 51 -2.87 -23.24 2.38
N TYR A 52 -2.47 -23.13 1.12
CA TYR A 52 -2.81 -24.13 0.10
C TYR A 52 -2.21 -25.50 0.42
N LEU A 53 -0.94 -25.54 0.83
CA LEU A 53 -0.28 -26.78 1.23
C LEU A 53 -0.95 -27.40 2.47
N ALA A 54 -1.27 -26.57 3.48
CA ALA A 54 -1.97 -27.02 4.68
C ALA A 54 -3.35 -27.60 4.34
N ALA A 55 -4.13 -26.91 3.50
CA ALA A 55 -5.43 -27.39 3.04
C ALA A 55 -5.31 -28.71 2.27
N ARG A 56 -4.31 -28.84 1.39
CA ARG A 56 -4.08 -30.07 0.63
C ARG A 56 -3.71 -31.25 1.51
N LEU A 57 -2.77 -31.05 2.44
CA LEU A 57 -2.28 -32.10 3.34
C LEU A 57 -3.34 -32.50 4.38
N ALA A 58 -4.14 -31.56 4.88
CA ALA A 58 -5.12 -31.83 5.92
C ALA A 58 -6.45 -32.39 5.39
N LEU A 59 -6.92 -31.92 4.23
CA LEU A 59 -8.26 -32.27 3.71
C LEU A 59 -8.25 -33.31 2.60
N GLY A 60 -7.08 -33.71 2.09
CA GLY A 60 -6.95 -34.75 1.06
C GLY A 60 -7.77 -34.48 -0.21
N VAL A 61 -7.96 -33.21 -0.57
CA VAL A 61 -8.89 -32.80 -1.63
C VAL A 61 -8.36 -33.24 -2.99
N GLY A 62 -9.16 -34.01 -3.74
CA GLY A 62 -8.77 -34.52 -5.06
C GLY A 62 -8.81 -33.50 -6.21
N ASN A 63 -9.44 -32.33 -6.02
CA ASN A 63 -9.52 -31.26 -7.03
C ASN A 63 -8.59 -30.09 -6.70
N ASP A 64 -7.34 -30.20 -7.14
CA ASP A 64 -6.28 -29.23 -6.85
C ASP A 64 -6.61 -27.79 -7.32
N VAL A 65 -7.36 -27.64 -8.42
CA VAL A 65 -7.70 -26.33 -9.00
C VAL A 65 -8.77 -25.62 -8.19
N ALA A 66 -9.84 -26.33 -7.80
CA ALA A 66 -10.89 -25.77 -6.97
C ALA A 66 -10.32 -25.33 -5.60
N THR A 67 -9.49 -26.16 -4.99
CA THR A 67 -8.81 -25.82 -3.72
C THR A 67 -7.92 -24.58 -3.88
N ALA A 68 -7.17 -24.48 -4.98
CA ALA A 68 -6.33 -23.32 -5.25
C ALA A 68 -7.13 -22.01 -5.35
N VAL A 69 -8.26 -22.03 -6.07
CA VAL A 69 -9.13 -20.85 -6.21
C VAL A 69 -9.74 -20.44 -4.87
N VAL A 70 -10.28 -21.41 -4.11
CA VAL A 70 -10.88 -21.13 -2.80
C VAL A 70 -9.84 -20.55 -1.84
N VAL A 71 -8.64 -21.14 -1.78
CA VAL A 71 -7.55 -20.63 -0.92
C VAL A 71 -7.14 -19.22 -1.36
N ALA A 72 -6.94 -18.98 -2.66
CA ALA A 72 -6.58 -17.66 -3.16
C ALA A 72 -7.61 -16.59 -2.79
N ALA A 73 -8.90 -16.92 -2.81
CA ALA A 73 -9.97 -15.99 -2.46
C ALA A 73 -10.16 -15.80 -0.94
N THR A 74 -9.86 -16.82 -0.13
CA THR A 74 -10.21 -16.83 1.30
C THR A 74 -9.02 -16.63 2.24
N TYR A 75 -7.78 -16.85 1.79
CA TYR A 75 -6.60 -16.69 2.65
C TYR A 75 -6.48 -15.33 3.35
N PRO A 76 -6.85 -14.18 2.75
CA PRO A 76 -6.73 -12.90 3.44
C PRO A 76 -7.69 -12.86 4.63
N THR A 77 -8.90 -13.37 4.45
CA THR A 77 -9.91 -13.46 5.50
C THR A 77 -9.49 -14.46 6.58
N LEU A 78 -8.94 -15.61 6.20
CA LEU A 78 -8.51 -16.67 7.13
C LEU A 78 -7.32 -16.24 8.00
N LEU A 79 -6.41 -15.43 7.46
CA LEU A 79 -5.22 -14.96 8.19
C LEU A 79 -5.45 -13.65 8.96
N ARG A 80 -6.29 -12.75 8.45
CA ARG A 80 -6.60 -11.47 9.12
C ARG A 80 -7.73 -11.56 10.13
N ASN A 81 -8.54 -12.60 10.00
CA ASN A 81 -9.55 -12.91 10.96
C ASN A 81 -9.19 -14.30 11.47
N PRO A 82 -8.43 -14.46 12.58
CA PRO A 82 -8.02 -15.76 13.13
C PRO A 82 -9.19 -16.70 13.54
N LEU A 83 -10.41 -16.41 13.08
CA LEU A 83 -11.62 -17.21 13.00
C LEU A 83 -12.20 -17.71 14.33
N THR A 84 -13.28 -17.02 14.68
CA THR A 84 -14.52 -17.54 15.28
C THR A 84 -14.99 -18.91 14.76
N PHE A 85 -14.58 -19.36 13.57
CA PHE A 85 -14.99 -20.65 12.98
C PHE A 85 -14.36 -21.88 13.64
N PHE A 86 -13.12 -21.79 14.16
CA PHE A 86 -12.49 -22.90 14.88
C PHE A 86 -12.89 -22.97 16.37
N LYS A 87 -13.63 -21.98 16.87
CA LYS A 87 -14.17 -21.98 18.24
C LYS A 87 -15.31 -22.98 18.44
N VAL A 88 -16.01 -23.39 17.36
CA VAL A 88 -17.29 -24.11 17.50
C VAL A 88 -17.14 -25.63 17.61
N ASN A 89 -16.02 -26.24 17.19
CA ASN A 89 -16.02 -27.70 16.95
C ASN A 89 -14.91 -28.57 17.56
N THR A 90 -14.11 -28.08 18.51
CA THR A 90 -13.11 -28.94 19.19
C THR A 90 -13.18 -28.80 20.71
N GLY A 91 -14.04 -29.63 21.30
CA GLY A 91 -14.28 -29.67 22.74
C GLY A 91 -13.34 -30.58 23.53
N ARG A 92 -12.24 -31.14 22.99
CA ARG A 92 -11.42 -32.06 23.82
C ARG A 92 -9.93 -32.30 23.51
N GLU A 93 -9.34 -31.74 22.44
CA GLU A 93 -7.90 -31.95 22.14
C GLU A 93 -7.12 -30.68 21.68
N GLY A 94 -7.75 -29.51 21.69
CA GLY A 94 -7.39 -28.40 20.77
C GLY A 94 -6.59 -27.20 21.29
N ASP A 95 -6.02 -27.19 22.50
CA ASP A 95 -5.42 -25.95 23.05
C ASP A 95 -4.06 -25.57 22.43
N PHE A 96 -3.18 -26.53 22.17
CA PHE A 96 -1.87 -26.25 21.54
C PHE A 96 -1.99 -25.84 20.07
N GLN A 97 -2.91 -26.46 19.34
CA GLN A 97 -3.16 -26.17 17.93
C GLN A 97 -3.82 -24.80 17.73
N ARG A 98 -4.73 -24.41 18.64
CA ARG A 98 -5.32 -23.06 18.66
C ARG A 98 -4.29 -21.98 18.96
N SER A 99 -3.39 -22.21 19.92
CA SER A 99 -2.31 -21.26 20.25
C SER A 99 -1.34 -21.05 19.09
N SER A 100 -0.99 -22.11 18.36
CA SER A 100 -0.05 -22.05 17.24
C SER A 100 -0.63 -21.32 16.02
N ILE A 101 -1.92 -21.55 15.71
CA ILE A 101 -2.60 -20.86 14.60
C ILE A 101 -2.81 -19.37 14.93
N ASP A 102 -3.22 -19.04 16.16
CA ASP A 102 -3.34 -17.65 16.61
C ASP A 102 -1.99 -16.91 16.55
N LEU A 103 -0.89 -17.57 16.95
CA LEU A 103 0.46 -17.01 16.85
C LEU A 103 0.85 -16.70 15.40
N ILE A 104 0.59 -17.62 14.46
CA ILE A 104 0.91 -17.43 13.04
C ILE A 104 0.11 -16.28 12.43
N SER A 105 -1.20 -16.20 12.74
CA SER A 105 -2.04 -15.11 12.26
C SER A 105 -1.60 -13.74 12.79
N ARG A 106 -1.28 -13.66 14.10
CA ARG A 106 -0.74 -12.43 14.71
C ARG A 106 0.62 -12.05 14.14
N LEU A 107 1.50 -13.03 13.90
CA LEU A 107 2.81 -12.78 13.29
C LEU A 107 2.64 -12.26 11.86
N TYR A 108 1.76 -12.88 11.07
CA TYR A 108 1.44 -12.42 9.72
C TYR A 108 0.89 -10.99 9.73
N GLU A 109 -0.06 -10.69 10.62
CA GLU A 109 -0.64 -9.35 10.76
C GLU A 109 0.40 -8.32 11.21
N ALA A 110 1.27 -8.67 12.16
CA ALA A 110 2.35 -7.80 12.62
C ALA A 110 3.35 -7.51 11.49
N LEU A 111 3.77 -8.53 10.73
CA LEU A 111 4.67 -8.36 9.59
C LEU A 111 4.03 -7.55 8.46
N LEU A 112 2.76 -7.82 8.16
CA LEU A 112 2.00 -7.09 7.16
C LEU A 112 1.86 -5.62 7.54
N THR A 113 1.52 -5.34 8.80
CA THR A 113 1.40 -3.99 9.33
C THR A 113 2.74 -3.27 9.29
N HIS A 114 3.81 -3.93 9.74
CA HIS A 114 5.15 -3.36 9.70
C HIS A 114 5.56 -2.99 8.27
N CYS A 115 5.38 -3.89 7.31
CA CYS A 115 5.71 -3.62 5.91
C CYS A 115 4.87 -2.47 5.32
N LYS A 116 3.59 -2.35 5.69
CA LYS A 116 2.72 -1.24 5.28
C LYS A 116 3.20 0.09 5.88
N THR A 117 3.53 0.12 7.17
CA THR A 117 4.06 1.31 7.84
C THR A 117 5.39 1.74 7.25
N GLU A 118 6.32 0.82 7.03
CA GLU A 118 7.61 1.11 6.41
C GLU A 118 7.47 1.62 4.96
N ALA A 119 6.51 1.09 4.20
CA ALA A 119 6.21 1.61 2.86
C ALA A 119 5.65 3.04 2.92
N LEU A 120 4.82 3.36 3.91
CA LEU A 120 4.30 4.72 4.13
C LEU A 120 5.42 5.70 4.53
N VAL A 121 6.27 5.31 5.48
CA VAL A 121 7.43 6.11 5.90
C VAL A 121 8.36 6.36 4.73
N TRP A 122 8.67 5.31 3.94
CA TRP A 122 9.52 5.44 2.76
C TRP A 122 8.95 6.40 1.72
N ASP A 123 7.64 6.36 1.45
CA ASP A 123 6.99 7.29 0.52
C ASP A 123 7.00 8.73 1.05
N ALA A 124 6.74 8.91 2.35
CA ALA A 124 6.80 10.22 3.02
C ALA A 124 8.23 10.82 2.93
N ASP A 125 9.26 10.05 3.30
CA ASP A 125 10.66 10.48 3.21
C ASP A 125 11.08 10.80 1.77
N ARG A 126 10.57 10.04 0.81
CA ARG A 126 10.84 10.30 -0.61
C ARG A 126 10.22 11.62 -1.06
N ARG A 127 8.99 11.92 -0.62
CA ARG A 127 8.30 13.18 -0.93
C ARG A 127 8.97 14.36 -0.23
N ALA A 128 9.35 14.22 1.04
CA ALA A 128 10.11 15.21 1.78
C ALA A 128 11.44 15.56 1.07
N ARG A 129 12.23 14.56 0.69
CA ARG A 129 13.48 14.77 -0.08
C ARG A 129 13.27 15.38 -1.46
N LYS A 130 12.11 15.20 -2.09
CA LYS A 130 11.77 15.91 -3.34
C LYS A 130 11.40 17.37 -3.05
N ALA A 131 10.63 17.61 -1.98
CA ALA A 131 10.25 18.96 -1.57
C ALA A 131 11.48 19.80 -1.20
N GLU A 132 12.40 19.25 -0.40
CA GLU A 132 13.68 19.90 -0.06
C GLU A 132 14.50 20.24 -1.31
N ARG A 133 14.58 19.32 -2.28
CA ARG A 133 15.28 19.56 -3.55
C ARG A 133 14.63 20.63 -4.42
N LEU A 134 13.31 20.77 -4.36
CA LEU A 134 12.61 21.85 -5.05
C LEU A 134 12.88 23.19 -4.36
N LEU A 135 12.84 23.23 -3.03
CA LEU A 135 13.10 24.43 -2.24
C LEU A 135 14.55 24.90 -2.32
N SER A 136 15.52 23.99 -2.46
CA SER A 136 16.92 24.36 -2.65
C SER A 136 17.21 24.97 -4.02
N ARG A 137 16.31 24.82 -5.00
CA ARG A 137 16.48 25.27 -6.38
C ARG A 137 15.59 26.44 -6.76
N TYR A 138 14.39 26.50 -6.20
CA TYR A 138 13.37 27.46 -6.57
C TYR A 138 12.89 28.25 -5.36
N ALA A 139 12.67 29.55 -5.56
CA ALA A 139 11.98 30.37 -4.58
C ALA A 139 10.53 29.88 -4.40
N VAL A 140 10.01 29.98 -3.18
CA VAL A 140 8.67 29.47 -2.85
C VAL A 140 7.57 30.18 -3.64
N GLY A 141 7.74 31.47 -3.95
CA GLY A 141 6.80 32.19 -4.82
C GLY A 141 6.65 31.56 -6.20
N PHE A 142 7.73 31.01 -6.76
CA PHE A 142 7.66 30.26 -8.02
C PHE A 142 6.89 28.95 -7.87
N LEU A 143 7.15 28.19 -6.79
CA LEU A 143 6.43 26.95 -6.51
C LEU A 143 4.94 27.20 -6.28
N GLU A 144 4.58 28.25 -5.55
CA GLU A 144 3.20 28.67 -5.34
C GLU A 144 2.50 29.04 -6.66
N GLN A 145 3.18 29.81 -7.53
CA GLN A 145 2.66 30.15 -8.85
C GLN A 145 2.41 28.90 -9.69
N GLN A 146 3.31 27.91 -9.62
CA GLN A 146 3.12 26.64 -10.31
C GLN A 146 1.93 25.86 -9.78
N VAL A 147 1.75 25.79 -8.45
CA VAL A 147 0.57 25.18 -7.84
C VAL A 147 -0.71 25.86 -8.32
N ARG A 148 -0.77 27.20 -8.26
CA ARG A 148 -1.94 27.98 -8.72
C ARG A 148 -2.24 27.72 -10.20
N SER A 149 -1.22 27.64 -11.04
CA SER A 149 -1.39 27.34 -12.47
C SER A 149 -2.00 25.95 -12.71
N LEU A 150 -1.58 24.94 -11.93
CA LEU A 150 -2.11 23.59 -12.03
C LEU A 150 -3.56 23.51 -11.54
N ILE A 151 -3.89 24.22 -10.47
CA ILE A 151 -5.26 24.33 -9.96
C ILE A 151 -6.17 25.00 -10.98
N GLN A 152 -5.73 26.08 -11.63
CA GLN A 152 -6.51 26.78 -12.64
C GLN A 152 -6.71 25.97 -13.92
N ALA A 153 -5.74 25.13 -14.29
CA ALA A 153 -5.84 24.22 -15.43
C ALA A 153 -6.76 23.01 -15.17
N GLN A 154 -7.21 22.80 -13.93
CA GLN A 154 -8.06 21.68 -13.55
C GLN A 154 -9.48 21.84 -14.12
N GLN A 155 -9.94 20.85 -14.90
CA GLN A 155 -11.28 20.86 -15.51
C GLN A 155 -12.38 20.44 -14.55
N ASP A 156 -12.06 19.60 -13.56
CA ASP A 156 -13.01 19.13 -12.56
C ASP A 156 -13.19 20.18 -11.44
N PRO A 157 -14.40 20.75 -11.27
CA PRO A 157 -14.65 21.81 -10.29
C PRO A 157 -14.55 21.32 -8.83
N GLU A 158 -14.85 20.05 -8.55
CA GLU A 158 -14.74 19.49 -7.20
C GLU A 158 -13.27 19.33 -6.81
N LEU A 159 -12.48 18.74 -7.70
CA LEU A 159 -11.03 18.59 -7.50
C LEU A 159 -10.33 19.95 -7.41
N ARG A 160 -10.75 20.93 -8.22
CA ARG A 160 -10.25 22.30 -8.13
C ARG A 160 -10.52 22.92 -6.76
N THR A 161 -11.77 22.84 -6.29
CA THR A 161 -12.15 23.36 -4.96
C THR A 161 -11.37 22.67 -3.84
N GLN A 162 -11.15 21.36 -3.96
CA GLN A 162 -10.36 20.60 -2.99
C GLN A 162 -8.90 21.08 -2.96
N HIS A 163 -8.26 21.26 -4.11
CA HIS A 163 -6.88 21.74 -4.18
C HIS A 163 -6.75 23.21 -3.75
N GLU A 164 -7.73 24.06 -4.05
CA GLU A 164 -7.77 25.46 -3.56
C GLU A 164 -7.83 25.49 -2.02
N LYS A 165 -8.68 24.66 -1.40
CA LYS A 165 -8.73 24.50 0.06
C LYS A 165 -7.41 24.01 0.63
N MET A 166 -6.75 23.06 -0.05
CA MET A 166 -5.46 22.52 0.35
C MET A 166 -4.38 23.61 0.34
N LEU A 167 -4.28 24.38 -0.74
CA LEU A 167 -3.34 25.51 -0.85
C LEU A 167 -3.65 26.59 0.20
N ALA A 168 -4.91 26.95 0.40
CA ALA A 168 -5.31 27.95 1.38
C ALA A 168 -4.91 27.53 2.81
N LYS A 169 -5.12 26.26 3.16
CA LYS A 169 -4.69 25.69 4.46
C LYS A 169 -3.16 25.76 4.61
N THR A 170 -2.43 25.44 3.55
CA THR A 170 -0.96 25.51 3.53
C THR A 170 -0.45 26.94 3.72
N LEU A 171 -1.06 27.93 3.07
CA LEU A 171 -0.65 29.34 3.19
C LEU A 171 -0.97 29.93 4.57
N ALA A 172 -1.96 29.37 5.27
CA ALA A 172 -2.33 29.76 6.63
C ALA A 172 -1.35 29.24 7.71
N VAL A 173 -0.36 28.43 7.35
CA VAL A 173 0.67 27.96 8.30
C VAL A 173 1.49 29.17 8.78
N PRO A 174 1.60 29.40 10.11
CA PRO A 174 2.27 30.58 10.66
C PRO A 174 3.79 30.55 10.42
N ASP A 175 4.40 29.39 10.59
CA ASP A 175 5.83 29.23 10.40
C ASP A 175 6.22 29.26 8.93
N ARG A 176 7.27 30.01 8.62
CA ARG A 176 7.71 30.21 7.25
C ARG A 176 8.29 28.93 6.66
N ALA A 177 9.16 28.24 7.39
CA ALA A 177 9.83 27.04 6.88
C ALA A 177 8.81 25.92 6.63
N ASP A 178 7.89 25.71 7.58
CA ASP A 178 6.81 24.72 7.45
C ASP A 178 5.89 25.05 6.27
N ARG A 179 5.56 26.32 6.07
CA ARG A 179 4.76 26.76 4.92
C ARG A 179 5.46 26.51 3.60
N GLU A 180 6.75 26.84 3.50
CA GLU A 180 7.56 26.64 2.30
C GLU A 180 7.60 25.14 1.94
N GLN A 181 7.86 24.28 2.93
CA GLN A 181 7.84 22.82 2.77
C GLN A 181 6.45 22.30 2.38
N ALA A 182 5.39 22.81 3.00
CA ALA A 182 4.03 22.42 2.69
C ALA A 182 3.61 22.85 1.26
N VAL A 183 4.05 24.01 0.75
CA VAL A 183 3.80 24.41 -0.65
C VAL A 183 4.48 23.45 -1.63
N ALA A 184 5.73 23.08 -1.37
CA ALA A 184 6.47 22.14 -2.19
C ALA A 184 5.82 20.73 -2.18
N LEU A 185 5.31 20.28 -1.02
CA LEU A 185 4.54 19.05 -0.92
C LEU A 185 3.24 19.15 -1.72
N VAL A 186 2.47 20.23 -1.59
CA VAL A 186 1.24 20.45 -2.39
C VAL A 186 1.54 20.41 -3.90
N LEU A 187 2.67 20.94 -4.34
CA LEU A 187 3.09 20.83 -5.74
C LEU A 187 3.32 19.38 -6.15
N ILE A 188 4.03 18.59 -5.34
CA ILE A 188 4.24 17.15 -5.56
C ILE A 188 2.91 16.40 -5.59
N ASP A 189 1.96 16.83 -4.77
CA ASP A 189 0.64 16.24 -4.65
C ASP A 189 -0.24 16.55 -5.84
N ILE A 190 -0.12 17.70 -6.50
CA ILE A 190 -1.00 18.08 -7.61
C ILE A 190 -0.35 17.74 -8.96
N ALA A 191 0.95 17.97 -9.09
CA ALA A 191 1.67 17.77 -10.34
C ALA A 191 1.78 16.29 -10.73
N THR A 192 1.97 16.04 -12.03
CA THR A 192 2.34 14.72 -12.52
C THR A 192 3.79 14.41 -12.18
N SER A 193 4.12 13.12 -12.00
CA SER A 193 5.50 12.70 -11.71
C SER A 193 6.49 13.20 -12.76
N GLY A 194 6.10 13.24 -14.04
CA GLY A 194 6.92 13.77 -15.13
C GLY A 194 7.27 15.25 -14.94
N ARG A 195 6.29 16.09 -14.59
CA ARG A 195 6.52 17.53 -14.35
C ARG A 195 7.40 17.80 -13.14
N ILE A 196 7.28 17.01 -12.08
CA ILE A 196 8.19 17.10 -10.92
C ILE A 196 9.61 16.69 -11.31
N GLU A 197 9.76 15.64 -12.11
CA GLU A 197 11.08 15.23 -12.61
C GLU A 197 11.70 16.26 -13.55
N GLU A 198 10.91 16.90 -14.42
CA GLU A 198 11.36 18.00 -15.26
C GLU A 198 11.87 19.18 -14.43
N LEU A 199 11.13 19.60 -13.41
CA LEU A 199 11.58 20.65 -12.47
C LEU A 199 12.86 20.23 -11.71
N LEU A 200 13.03 18.94 -11.42
CA LEU A 200 14.24 18.42 -10.79
C LEU A 200 15.40 18.18 -11.78
N ARG A 201 15.18 18.21 -13.09
CA ARG A 201 16.22 18.03 -14.13
C ARG A 201 16.59 19.32 -14.86
N GLY A 202 15.68 20.28 -14.95
CA GLY A 202 15.83 21.55 -15.68
C GLY A 202 16.68 22.60 -14.96
N ALA A 203 17.67 22.17 -14.19
CA ALA A 203 18.70 23.02 -13.57
C ALA A 203 20.07 22.39 -13.85
#